data_AF-A0A849PIQ9-F1
#
_entry.id   AF-A0A849PIQ9-F1
#
_cell.length_a   1.000
_cell.length_b   1.000
_cell.length_c   1.000
_cell.angle_alpha   90.00
_cell.angle_beta   90.00
_cell.angle_gamma   90.00
#
_symmetry.space_group_name_H-M   'P 1'
#
loop_
_entity.id
_entity.type
_entity.pdbx_description
1 polymer ?
#
loop_
_entity_poly.entity_id
_entity_poly.type
_entity_poly.pdbx_seq_one_letter_code
_entity_poly.pdbx_strand_id
1 'polypeptide(L)'
;MTYKLGISRLDELIGDIKSGTNIMMIGPPISGKDDIANIIAYQGLLDANAAVIVSTREPGNNVLEWFERYNLDVPMDRIGIVDCVTRTLGFGAPDTDNIKMASSPVDLTGIGVKISQFFEHFWMEMHLRETRLCINS
;
A
#
# COMPACT_ATOMS: atom_id res chain seq x y z
N MET A 1 15.58 -13.69 1.79
CA MET A 1 14.15 -13.72 2.12
C MET A 1 13.34 -13.70 0.84
N THR A 2 12.28 -14.47 0.80
CA THR A 2 11.36 -14.57 -0.35
C THR A 2 9.94 -14.30 0.13
N TYR A 3 9.08 -13.82 -0.77
CA TYR A 3 7.71 -13.41 -0.48
C TYR A 3 6.74 -14.08 -1.44
N LYS A 4 5.54 -14.36 -0.95
CA LYS A 4 4.41 -14.83 -1.76
C LYS A 4 3.45 -13.69 -2.06
N LEU A 5 2.82 -13.74 -3.22
CA LEU A 5 1.81 -12.76 -3.63
C LEU A 5 0.46 -13.06 -2.97
N GLY A 6 0.21 -14.29 -2.52
CA GLY A 6 -1.04 -14.69 -1.89
C GLY A 6 -2.11 -15.09 -2.90
N ILE A 7 -1.72 -15.29 -4.15
CA ILE A 7 -2.58 -15.71 -5.25
C ILE A 7 -2.06 -17.06 -5.72
N SER A 8 -2.68 -18.15 -5.26
CA SER A 8 -2.12 -19.51 -5.39
C SER A 8 -1.68 -19.85 -6.82
N ARG A 9 -2.54 -19.57 -7.82
CA ARG A 9 -2.23 -19.85 -9.22
C ARG A 9 -1.07 -19.02 -9.76
N LEU A 10 -0.90 -17.79 -9.27
CA LEU A 10 0.20 -16.92 -9.69
C LEU A 10 1.51 -17.35 -9.02
N ASP A 11 1.48 -17.62 -7.72
CA ASP A 11 2.62 -18.11 -6.95
C ASP A 11 3.13 -19.47 -7.50
N GLU A 12 2.24 -20.35 -7.96
CA GLU A 12 2.61 -21.61 -8.65
C GLU A 12 3.32 -21.38 -9.99
N LEU A 13 2.93 -20.34 -10.73
CA LEU A 13 3.47 -20.05 -12.06
C LEU A 13 4.83 -19.35 -12.02
N ILE A 14 5.01 -18.41 -11.10
CA ILE A 14 6.21 -17.56 -11.05
C ILE A 14 7.16 -17.90 -9.89
N GLY A 15 6.70 -18.71 -8.93
CA GLY A 15 7.42 -19.02 -7.70
C GLY A 15 7.45 -17.86 -6.72
N ASP A 16 8.28 -18.00 -5.67
CA ASP A 16 8.43 -16.94 -4.68
C ASP A 16 9.25 -15.76 -5.21
N ILE A 17 8.91 -14.56 -4.74
CA ILE A 17 9.55 -13.30 -5.12
C ILE A 17 10.70 -12.98 -4.19
N LYS A 18 11.88 -12.63 -4.73
CA LYS A 18 13.02 -12.20 -3.91
C LYS A 18 12.81 -10.80 -3.33
N SER A 19 13.30 -10.57 -2.12
CA SER A 19 13.34 -9.23 -1.52
C SER A 19 14.03 -8.21 -2.42
N GLY A 20 13.50 -6.98 -2.48
CA GLY A 20 13.99 -5.89 -3.33
C GLY A 20 13.56 -5.98 -4.79
N THR A 21 12.68 -6.92 -5.14
CA THR A 21 12.09 -7.02 -6.49
C THR A 21 11.01 -5.96 -6.67
N ASN A 22 11.05 -5.24 -7.80
CA ASN A 22 9.97 -4.37 -8.23
C ASN A 22 9.06 -5.12 -9.21
N ILE A 23 7.75 -5.08 -8.97
CA ILE A 23 6.74 -5.72 -9.83
C ILE A 23 5.90 -4.61 -10.47
N MET A 24 5.75 -4.67 -11.79
CA MET A 24 4.86 -3.77 -12.54
C MET A 24 3.66 -4.56 -13.04
N MET A 25 2.45 -4.09 -12.71
CA MET A 25 1.19 -4.68 -13.17
C MET A 25 0.56 -3.77 -14.22
N ILE A 26 0.25 -4.32 -15.40
CA ILE A 26 -0.33 -3.59 -16.52
C ILE A 26 -1.59 -4.32 -16.99
N GLY A 27 -2.67 -3.58 -17.23
CA GLY A 27 -3.91 -4.14 -17.76
C GLY A 27 -4.91 -3.05 -18.14
N PRO A 28 -5.94 -3.38 -18.94
CA PRO A 28 -7.00 -2.45 -19.32
C PRO A 28 -7.71 -1.81 -18.12
N PRO A 29 -8.42 -0.69 -18.30
CA PRO A 29 -9.33 -0.17 -17.26
C PRO A 29 -10.31 -1.24 -16.80
N ILE A 30 -10.66 -1.23 -15.50
CA ILE A 30 -11.68 -2.13 -14.91
C ILE A 30 -11.29 -3.63 -15.01
N SER A 31 -10.00 -3.95 -15.15
CA SER A 31 -9.51 -5.34 -15.14
C SER A 31 -9.19 -5.89 -13.74
N GLY A 32 -9.58 -5.19 -12.66
CA GLY A 32 -9.33 -5.61 -11.27
C GLY A 32 -7.88 -5.46 -10.78
N LYS A 33 -7.08 -4.58 -11.40
CA LYS A 33 -5.66 -4.36 -11.04
C LYS A 33 -5.51 -3.91 -9.59
N ASP A 34 -6.41 -3.02 -9.18
CA ASP A 34 -6.43 -2.41 -7.86
C ASP A 34 -6.71 -3.48 -6.79
N ASP A 35 -7.69 -4.37 -7.05
CA ASP A 35 -7.99 -5.50 -6.18
C ASP A 35 -6.80 -6.46 -6.04
N ILE A 36 -6.13 -6.79 -7.16
CA ILE A 36 -4.94 -7.67 -7.12
C ILE A 36 -3.82 -7.02 -6.30
N ALA A 37 -3.57 -5.72 -6.48
CA ALA A 37 -2.57 -5.00 -5.70
C ALA A 37 -2.92 -4.99 -4.20
N ASN A 38 -4.18 -4.77 -3.86
CA ASN A 38 -4.66 -4.79 -2.48
C ASN A 38 -4.56 -6.21 -1.86
N ILE A 39 -4.86 -7.26 -2.61
CA ILE A 39 -4.66 -8.67 -2.18
C ILE A 39 -3.18 -8.95 -1.90
N ILE A 40 -2.28 -8.48 -2.76
CA ILE A 40 -0.83 -8.65 -2.55
C ILE A 40 -0.36 -7.88 -1.31
N ALA A 41 -0.85 -6.65 -1.09
CA ALA A 41 -0.55 -5.89 0.12
C ALA A 41 -1.07 -6.62 1.36
N TYR A 42 -2.31 -7.11 1.30
CA TYR A 42 -2.96 -7.89 2.36
C TYR A 42 -2.18 -9.16 2.72
N GLN A 43 -1.71 -9.92 1.73
CA GLN A 43 -0.87 -11.10 2.01
C GLN A 43 0.38 -10.72 2.81
N GLY A 44 0.98 -9.55 2.53
CA GLY A 44 2.10 -9.04 3.32
C GLY A 44 1.74 -8.80 4.78
N LEU A 45 0.56 -8.22 5.04
CA LEU A 45 0.08 -7.97 6.39
C LEU A 45 -0.13 -9.28 7.17
N LEU A 46 -0.63 -10.34 6.50
CA LEU A 46 -0.74 -11.67 7.09
C LEU A 46 0.61 -12.31 7.43
N ASP A 47 1.64 -12.03 6.63
CA ASP A 47 3.01 -12.46 6.88
C ASP A 47 3.68 -11.64 8.01
N ALA A 48 2.90 -10.88 8.79
CA ALA A 48 3.33 -9.96 9.83
C ALA A 48 4.17 -8.76 9.34
N ASN A 49 4.13 -8.45 8.05
CA ASN A 49 4.85 -7.32 7.46
C ASN A 49 4.02 -6.03 7.50
N ALA A 50 4.66 -4.91 7.18
CA ALA A 50 3.97 -3.64 6.98
C ALA A 50 3.64 -3.41 5.49
N ALA A 51 2.64 -2.57 5.22
CA ALA A 51 2.28 -2.16 3.87
C ALA A 51 2.20 -0.64 3.78
N VAL A 52 2.80 -0.08 2.73
CA VAL A 52 2.63 1.33 2.35
C VAL A 52 1.96 1.38 0.98
N ILE A 53 0.82 2.05 0.89
CA ILE A 53 0.07 2.23 -0.36
C ILE A 53 0.07 3.70 -0.74
N VAL A 54 0.51 4.02 -1.95
CA VAL A 54 0.34 5.34 -2.54
C VAL A 54 -0.89 5.30 -3.44
N SER A 55 -1.95 6.01 -3.07
CA SER A 55 -3.18 6.10 -3.85
C SER A 55 -3.24 7.39 -4.64
N THR A 56 -3.34 7.27 -5.97
CA THR A 56 -3.51 8.42 -6.88
C THR A 56 -4.88 8.46 -7.55
N ARG A 57 -5.73 7.45 -7.33
CA ARG A 57 -7.04 7.29 -7.99
C ARG A 57 -8.22 7.47 -7.06
N GLU A 58 -8.09 7.06 -5.81
CA GLU A 58 -9.16 7.16 -4.81
C GLU A 58 -8.66 7.74 -3.48
N PRO A 59 -9.55 8.33 -2.67
CA PRO A 59 -9.22 8.78 -1.32
C PRO A 59 -8.64 7.65 -0.46
N GLY A 60 -7.68 7.98 0.41
CA GLY A 60 -7.03 7.02 1.29
C GLY A 60 -8.00 6.33 2.25
N ASN A 61 -9.09 6.99 2.63
CA ASN A 61 -10.15 6.41 3.45
C ASN A 61 -10.81 5.21 2.75
N ASN A 62 -11.00 5.25 1.43
CA ASN A 62 -11.61 4.14 0.69
C ASN A 62 -10.66 2.93 0.65
N VAL A 63 -9.36 3.19 0.48
CA VAL A 63 -8.33 2.14 0.52
C VAL A 63 -8.27 1.51 1.91
N LEU A 64 -8.31 2.33 2.98
CA LEU A 64 -8.32 1.83 4.35
C LEU A 64 -9.56 0.98 4.63
N GLU A 65 -10.74 1.46 4.23
CA GLU A 65 -12.01 0.75 4.37
C GLU A 65 -12.03 -0.57 3.58
N TRP A 66 -11.36 -0.66 2.43
CA TRP A 66 -11.21 -1.92 1.71
C TRP A 66 -10.54 -2.99 2.59
N PHE A 67 -9.47 -2.64 3.30
CA PHE A 67 -8.76 -3.58 4.18
C PHE A 67 -9.62 -3.98 5.38
N GLU A 68 -10.31 -3.02 6.02
CA GLU A 68 -11.21 -3.28 7.15
C GLU A 68 -12.35 -4.24 6.77
N ARG A 69 -12.90 -4.08 5.57
CA ARG A 69 -14.00 -4.93 5.07
C ARG A 69 -13.51 -6.28 4.55
N TYR A 70 -12.27 -6.36 4.06
CA TYR A 70 -11.73 -7.58 3.49
C TYR A 70 -11.51 -8.65 4.57
N ASN A 71 -10.97 -8.27 5.73
CA ASN A 71 -10.86 -9.16 6.88
C ASN A 71 -10.71 -8.36 8.20
N LEU A 72 -11.41 -8.79 9.25
CA LEU A 72 -11.39 -8.15 10.58
C LEU A 72 -10.05 -8.32 11.32
N ASP A 73 -9.26 -9.34 10.95
CA ASP A 73 -7.99 -9.65 11.61
C ASP A 73 -6.79 -8.88 11.02
N VAL A 74 -7.03 -7.90 10.14
CA VAL A 74 -5.96 -7.10 9.54
C VAL A 74 -5.32 -6.19 10.60
N PRO A 75 -3.99 -6.22 10.78
CA PRO A 75 -3.29 -5.29 11.67
C PRO A 75 -3.27 -3.89 11.03
N MET A 76 -4.34 -3.13 11.26
CA MET A 76 -4.52 -1.79 10.68
C MET A 76 -3.39 -0.82 11.06
N ASP A 77 -2.77 -1.02 12.22
CA ASP A 77 -1.59 -0.28 12.69
C ASP A 77 -0.33 -0.47 11.81
N ARG A 78 -0.34 -1.43 10.88
CA ARG A 78 0.78 -1.72 9.95
C ARG A 78 0.52 -1.23 8.53
N ILE A 79 -0.56 -0.46 8.33
CA ILE A 79 -0.96 0.08 7.04
C ILE A 79 -0.67 1.58 7.01
N GLY A 80 0.16 2.00 6.06
CA GLY A 80 0.39 3.40 5.74
C GLY A 80 -0.17 3.73 4.36
N ILE A 81 -0.90 4.82 4.23
CA ILE A 81 -1.51 5.27 2.98
C ILE A 81 -1.04 6.69 2.70
N VAL A 82 -0.50 6.91 1.50
CA VAL A 82 -0.23 8.24 0.96
C VAL A 82 -1.36 8.60 0.01
N ASP A 83 -2.20 9.53 0.42
CA ASP A 83 -3.37 9.98 -0.35
C ASP A 83 -3.00 11.21 -1.20
N CYS A 84 -3.03 11.04 -2.52
CA CYS A 84 -2.78 12.12 -3.48
C CYS A 84 -4.07 12.74 -4.05
N VAL A 85 -5.25 12.28 -3.64
CA VAL A 85 -6.56 12.54 -4.25
C VAL A 85 -7.34 13.57 -3.44
N THR A 86 -7.45 13.39 -2.13
CA THR A 86 -8.34 14.19 -1.27
C THR A 86 -8.05 15.69 -1.37
N ARG A 87 -6.76 16.08 -1.31
CA ARG A 87 -6.37 17.50 -1.46
C ARG A 87 -6.51 18.02 -2.89
N THR A 88 -6.27 17.17 -3.89
CA THR A 88 -6.46 17.51 -5.31
C THR A 88 -7.93 17.82 -5.62
N LEU A 89 -8.85 17.16 -4.93
CA LEU A 89 -10.29 17.42 -5.01
C LEU A 89 -10.74 18.67 -4.24
N GLY A 90 -9.81 19.41 -3.61
CA GLY A 90 -10.10 20.63 -2.85
C GLY A 90 -10.57 20.40 -1.42
N PHE A 91 -10.56 19.14 -0.94
CA PHE A 91 -10.88 18.83 0.44
C PHE A 91 -9.64 18.97 1.33
N GLY A 92 -9.77 19.76 2.39
CA GLY A 92 -8.78 19.80 3.45
C GLY A 92 -8.98 18.60 4.38
N ALA A 93 -8.01 17.69 4.41
CA ALA A 93 -7.97 16.60 5.38
C ALA A 93 -6.62 16.62 6.13
N PRO A 94 -6.63 16.43 7.46
CA PRO A 94 -5.42 16.28 8.23
C PRO A 94 -4.78 14.91 7.97
N ASP A 95 -3.49 14.81 8.29
CA ASP A 95 -2.84 13.49 8.38
C ASP A 95 -3.42 12.73 9.59
N THR A 96 -3.44 11.41 9.50
CA THR A 96 -3.75 10.46 10.57
C THR A 96 -2.58 9.48 10.72
N ASP A 97 -2.66 8.57 11.68
CA ASP A 97 -1.63 7.53 11.86
C ASP A 97 -1.51 6.63 10.62
N ASN A 98 -2.64 6.33 9.97
CA ASN A 98 -2.67 5.49 8.79
C ASN A 98 -2.59 6.24 7.46
N ILE A 99 -2.99 7.52 7.42
CA ILE A 99 -3.14 8.26 6.16
C ILE A 99 -2.37 9.57 6.21
N LYS A 100 -1.41 9.72 5.30
CA LYS A 100 -0.65 10.95 5.09
C LYS A 100 -1.07 11.59 3.77
N MET A 101 -1.35 12.87 3.79
CA MET A 101 -1.87 13.58 2.63
C MET A 101 -0.73 14.18 1.79
N ALA A 102 -0.70 13.85 0.51
CA ALA A 102 0.15 14.48 -0.50
C ALA A 102 -0.61 15.62 -1.20
N SER A 103 0.13 16.57 -1.78
CA SER A 103 -0.47 17.75 -2.41
C SER A 103 -1.13 17.41 -3.75
N SER A 104 -0.52 16.51 -4.52
CA SER A 104 -1.04 15.99 -5.79
C SER A 104 -0.25 14.74 -6.22
N PRO A 105 -0.73 13.96 -7.22
CA PRO A 105 0.02 12.83 -7.76
C PRO A 105 1.36 13.19 -8.43
N VAL A 106 1.55 14.47 -8.79
CA VAL A 106 2.80 14.97 -9.39
C VAL A 106 3.79 15.50 -8.36
N ASP A 107 3.40 15.59 -7.08
CA ASP A 107 4.25 15.98 -5.95
C ASP A 107 5.12 14.80 -5.50
N LEU A 108 6.05 14.38 -6.36
CA LEU A 108 6.92 13.23 -6.11
C LEU A 108 7.77 13.39 -4.85
N THR A 109 8.20 14.62 -4.55
CA THR A 109 8.98 14.91 -3.34
C THR A 109 8.11 14.77 -2.09
N GLY A 110 6.90 15.35 -2.08
CA GLY A 110 5.96 15.20 -0.97
C GLY A 110 5.61 13.74 -0.73
N ILE A 111 5.29 13.00 -1.79
CA ILE A 111 5.01 11.56 -1.73
C ILE A 111 6.21 10.82 -1.12
N GLY A 112 7.43 11.06 -1.60
CA GLY A 112 8.65 10.42 -1.09
C GLY A 112 8.93 10.69 0.39
N VAL A 113 8.66 11.92 0.85
CA VAL A 113 8.77 12.27 2.28
C VAL A 113 7.74 11.50 3.10
N LYS A 114 6.48 11.41 2.65
CA LYS A 114 5.44 10.66 3.36
C LYS A 114 5.71 9.15 3.41
N ILE A 115 6.21 8.56 2.32
CA ILE A 115 6.66 7.16 2.30
C ILE A 115 7.78 6.95 3.33
N SER A 116 8.78 7.84 3.34
CA SER A 116 9.90 7.75 4.29
C SER A 116 9.44 7.82 5.74
N GLN A 117 8.44 8.66 6.05
CA GLN A 117 7.86 8.73 7.39
C GLN A 117 7.19 7.42 7.82
N PHE A 118 6.52 6.71 6.90
CA PHE A 118 5.97 5.39 7.21
C PHE A 118 7.07 4.35 7.40
N PHE A 119 8.10 4.35 6.56
CA PHE A 119 9.23 3.45 6.74
C PHE A 119 9.95 3.69 8.06
N GLU A 120 10.15 4.94 8.46
CA GLU A 120 10.73 5.27 9.75
C GLU A 120 9.89 4.71 10.90
N HIS A 121 8.57 4.98 10.89
CA HIS A 121 7.65 4.45 11.90
C HIS A 121 7.67 2.92 11.96
N PHE A 122 7.51 2.24 10.83
CA PHE A 122 7.47 0.77 10.80
C PHE A 122 8.81 0.14 11.16
N TRP A 123 9.93 0.66 10.66
CA TRP A 123 11.24 0.02 10.83
C TRP A 123 11.87 0.33 12.19
N MET A 124 11.73 1.57 12.66
CA MET A 124 12.39 2.04 13.87
C MET A 124 11.51 1.88 15.11
N GLU A 125 10.23 2.25 15.03
CA GLU A 125 9.32 2.24 16.18
C GLU A 125 8.64 0.88 16.37
N MET A 126 8.14 0.27 15.29
CA MET A 126 7.45 -1.03 15.36
C MET A 126 8.37 -2.23 15.12
N HIS A 127 9.63 -2.00 14.74
CA HIS A 127 10.62 -3.03 14.41
C HIS A 127 10.19 -4.00 13.26
N LEU A 128 9.30 -3.55 12.38
CA LEU A 128 8.80 -4.26 11.21
C LEU A 128 9.66 -3.93 9.98
N ARG A 129 10.78 -4.62 9.80
CA ARG A 129 11.76 -4.31 8.72
C ARG A 129 11.32 -4.76 7.33
N GLU A 130 10.26 -5.54 7.25
CA GLU A 130 9.70 -6.05 6.01
C GLU A 130 8.49 -5.20 5.65
N THR A 131 8.56 -4.52 4.50
CA THR A 131 7.50 -3.61 4.06
C THR A 131 7.25 -3.76 2.57
N ARG A 132 5.98 -3.90 2.18
CA ARG A 132 5.56 -3.86 0.77
C ARG A 132 5.14 -2.43 0.44
N LEU A 133 5.76 -1.84 -0.59
CA LEU A 133 5.35 -0.54 -1.14
C LEU A 133 4.54 -0.77 -2.41
N CYS A 134 3.29 -0.33 -2.41
CA CYS A 134 2.38 -0.40 -3.54
C CYS A 134 2.11 1.02 -4.04
N ILE A 135 2.27 1.26 -5.34
CA ILE A 135 1.92 2.53 -5.98
C ILE A 135 0.77 2.24 -6.94
N ASN A 136 -0.41 2.76 -6.63
CA ASN A 136 -1.57 2.65 -7.50
C ASN A 136 -1.73 3.91 -8.35
N SER A 137 -1.60 3.74 -9.67
CA SER A 137 -1.71 4.77 -10.71
C SER A 137 -2.68 4.40 -11.80
#